data_AF-A0A6G4WTX8-F1
#
_entry.id   AF-A0A6G4WTX8-F1
#
_cell.length_a   1.000
_cell.length_b   1.000
_cell.length_c   1.000
_cell.angle_alpha   90.00
_cell.angle_beta   90.00
_cell.angle_gamma   90.00
#
_symmetry.space_group_name_H-M   'P 1'
#
loop_
_entity.id
_entity.type
_entity.pdbx_description
1 polymer ?
#
loop_
_entity_poly.entity_id
_entity_poly.type
_entity_poly.pdbx_seq_one_letter_code
_entity_poly.pdbx_strand_id
1 'polypeptide(L)'
;MLERPALLVGEQLVAVAGEEGFGALLASRGLAPLSARTAVIAVGSNGAPAQVAYKFAARGVSCVVPMAPRQVYGLRAGVSSHVGVAGYVPAAPVLEAGASDTLVVAWLDDAQLAAMDHSERLNYRRRPAPDGSGAYVYVSMRGVLVGRSGETRVAQAQPELLSGLLRDAPRLREVFGPTPESWVRVARADEAARALGVRVFREMGWVRESVHHG
;
A
#
# COMPACT_ATOMS: atom_id res chain seq x y z
N MET A 1 4.70 -12.37 1.66
CA MET A 1 4.88 -11.16 2.49
C MET A 1 6.11 -11.37 3.35
N LEU A 2 6.80 -10.32 3.81
CA LEU A 2 7.98 -10.52 4.66
C LEU A 2 7.56 -11.15 6.00
N GLU A 3 8.09 -12.32 6.33
CA GLU A 3 7.68 -13.10 7.53
C GLU A 3 8.56 -12.86 8.76
N ARG A 4 9.72 -12.23 8.57
CA ARG A 4 10.68 -11.93 9.64
C ARG A 4 11.47 -10.65 9.31
N PRO A 5 12.08 -9.99 10.29
CA PRO A 5 12.97 -8.86 10.05
C PRO A 5 14.05 -9.18 9.01
N ALA A 6 14.25 -8.26 8.07
CA ALA A 6 15.25 -8.39 7.02
C ALA A 6 15.78 -7.01 6.61
N LEU A 7 17.06 -6.95 6.26
CA LEU A 7 17.66 -5.81 5.58
C LEU A 7 17.61 -6.07 4.07
N LEU A 8 16.82 -5.27 3.34
CA LEU A 8 16.86 -5.24 1.89
C LEU A 8 18.12 -4.53 1.42
N VAL A 9 18.96 -5.17 0.62
CA VAL A 9 20.20 -4.64 0.04
C VAL A 9 20.17 -4.86 -1.48
N GLY A 10 19.96 -3.80 -2.24
CA GLY A 10 19.63 -3.90 -3.66
C GLY A 10 18.32 -4.67 -3.83
N GLU A 11 18.40 -5.87 -4.40
CA GLU A 11 17.27 -6.79 -4.56
C GLU A 11 17.32 -7.98 -3.58
N GLN A 12 18.36 -8.06 -2.75
CA GLN A 12 18.60 -9.19 -1.85
C GLN A 12 18.08 -8.91 -0.44
N LEU A 13 17.56 -9.95 0.23
CA LEU A 13 17.18 -9.89 1.63
C LEU A 13 18.23 -10.55 2.50
N VAL A 14 18.77 -9.79 3.45
CA VAL A 14 19.62 -10.30 4.53
C VAL A 14 18.73 -10.49 5.76
N ALA A 15 18.47 -11.73 6.14
CA ALA A 15 17.65 -12.03 7.31
C ALA A 15 18.30 -11.49 8.59
N VAL A 16 17.47 -11.00 9.51
CA VAL A 16 17.88 -10.53 10.84
C VAL A 16 17.07 -11.28 11.88
N ALA A 17 17.72 -11.71 12.97
CA ALA A 17 17.05 -12.50 14.02
C ALA A 17 15.93 -11.72 14.72
N GLY A 18 16.15 -10.42 14.92
CA GLY A 18 15.20 -9.46 15.45
C GLY A 18 15.58 -8.05 15.01
N GLU A 19 14.72 -7.08 15.26
CA GLU A 19 14.95 -5.69 14.81
C GLU A 19 16.18 -5.05 15.46
N GLU A 20 16.58 -5.50 16.65
CA GLU A 20 17.80 -5.10 17.35
C GLU A 20 19.07 -5.35 16.51
N GLY A 21 19.02 -6.32 15.59
CA GLY A 21 20.14 -6.62 14.69
C GLY A 21 20.33 -5.59 13.57
N PHE A 22 19.36 -4.71 13.30
CA PHE A 22 19.50 -3.69 12.25
C PHE A 22 20.64 -2.71 12.56
N GLY A 23 20.84 -2.34 13.82
CA GLY A 23 21.87 -1.38 14.21
C GLY A 23 23.27 -1.82 13.77
N ALA A 24 23.65 -3.06 14.09
CA ALA A 24 24.95 -3.62 13.72
C ALA A 24 25.13 -3.74 12.19
N LEU A 25 24.07 -4.14 11.47
CA LEU A 25 24.13 -4.28 10.01
C LEU A 25 24.22 -2.94 9.27
N LEU A 26 23.56 -1.90 9.78
CA LEU A 26 23.67 -0.55 9.27
C LEU A 26 25.05 0.06 9.58
N ALA A 27 25.52 -0.10 10.82
CA ALA A 27 26.81 0.42 11.26
C ALA A 27 27.99 -0.18 10.48
N SER A 28 27.97 -1.50 10.25
CA SER A 28 28.99 -2.18 9.43
C SER A 28 29.03 -1.71 7.96
N ARG A 29 28.00 -0.99 7.51
CA ARG A 29 27.91 -0.38 6.17
C ARG A 29 28.14 1.14 6.19
N GLY A 30 28.48 1.72 7.35
CA GLY A 30 28.62 3.17 7.50
C GLY A 30 27.31 3.94 7.29
N LEU A 31 26.16 3.30 7.52
CA LEU A 31 24.85 3.90 7.30
C LEU A 31 24.24 4.45 8.59
N ALA A 32 23.37 5.46 8.43
CA ALA A 32 22.64 6.06 9.54
C ALA A 32 21.84 5.01 10.34
N PRO A 33 21.80 5.14 11.68
CA PRO A 33 21.09 4.21 12.56
C PRO A 33 19.59 4.25 12.33
N LEU A 34 18.89 3.22 12.84
CA LEU A 34 17.43 3.10 12.69
C LEU A 34 16.67 4.32 13.27
N SER A 35 17.16 4.89 14.37
CA SER A 35 16.57 6.07 15.03
C SER A 35 16.67 7.36 14.20
N ALA A 36 17.55 7.42 13.21
CA ALA A 36 17.69 8.53 12.28
C ALA A 36 16.87 8.31 10.98
N ARG A 37 16.05 7.25 10.93
CA ARG A 37 15.23 6.88 9.76
C ARG A 37 13.76 7.05 10.06
N THR A 38 12.98 7.33 9.03
CA THR A 38 11.52 7.45 9.12
C THR A 38 10.88 6.08 8.96
N ALA A 39 10.15 5.63 9.97
CA ALA A 39 9.35 4.41 9.90
C ALA A 39 8.09 4.63 9.05
N VAL A 40 7.82 3.72 8.12
CA VAL A 40 6.64 3.74 7.24
C VAL A 40 5.96 2.38 7.26
N ILE A 41 4.68 2.35 7.66
CA ILE A 41 3.80 1.20 7.61
C ILE A 41 3.32 1.00 6.16
N ALA A 42 3.47 -0.21 5.65
CA ALA A 42 3.04 -0.60 4.32
C ALA A 42 1.82 -1.52 4.35
N VAL A 43 0.72 -1.06 3.74
CA VAL A 43 -0.53 -1.81 3.56
C VAL A 43 -0.67 -2.47 2.18
N GLY A 44 0.36 -2.35 1.34
CA GLY A 44 0.31 -2.75 -0.07
C GLY A 44 1.70 -3.00 -0.65
N SER A 45 1.92 -2.60 -1.90
CA SER A 45 3.16 -2.87 -2.65
C SER A 45 4.43 -2.39 -1.94
N ASN A 46 4.36 -1.37 -1.08
CA ASN A 46 5.50 -0.90 -0.28
C ASN A 46 6.00 -1.92 0.75
N GLY A 47 5.22 -2.96 1.06
CA GLY A 47 5.63 -4.05 1.92
C GLY A 47 6.37 -5.16 1.17
N ALA A 48 6.40 -5.10 -0.17
CA ALA A 48 7.11 -6.06 -1.01
C ALA A 48 8.53 -5.56 -1.32
N PRO A 49 9.59 -6.27 -0.89
CA PRO A 49 10.97 -5.82 -1.07
C PRO A 49 11.34 -5.54 -2.54
N ALA A 50 10.89 -6.40 -3.47
CA ALA A 50 11.12 -6.19 -4.91
C ALA A 50 10.49 -4.89 -5.46
N GLN A 51 9.33 -4.48 -4.93
CA GLN A 51 8.69 -3.23 -5.34
C GLN A 51 9.44 -2.01 -4.80
N VAL A 52 9.95 -2.10 -3.57
CA VAL A 52 10.80 -1.05 -2.97
C VAL A 52 12.10 -0.91 -3.76
N ALA A 53 12.78 -2.02 -4.04
CA ALA A 53 14.00 -2.06 -4.85
C ALA A 53 13.78 -1.44 -6.24
N TYR A 54 12.71 -1.85 -6.93
CA TYR A 54 12.34 -1.30 -8.24
C TYR A 54 12.13 0.22 -8.20
N LYS A 55 11.38 0.73 -7.21
CA LYS A 55 11.12 2.17 -7.06
C LYS A 55 12.40 2.98 -6.82
N PHE A 56 13.35 2.42 -6.06
CA PHE A 56 14.60 3.11 -5.73
C PHE A 56 15.60 3.04 -6.88
N ALA A 57 15.71 1.87 -7.54
CA ALA A 57 16.53 1.70 -8.74
C ALA A 57 16.10 2.67 -9.87
N ALA A 58 14.79 2.81 -10.10
CA ALA A 58 14.23 3.75 -11.08
C ALA A 58 14.58 5.23 -10.82
N ARG A 59 15.15 5.54 -9.65
CA ARG A 59 15.50 6.89 -9.20
C ARG A 59 16.97 7.04 -8.82
N GLY A 60 17.79 6.01 -9.03
CA GLY A 60 19.20 6.00 -8.63
C GLY A 60 19.42 6.12 -7.12
N VAL A 61 18.44 5.72 -6.30
CA VAL A 61 18.54 5.77 -4.84
C VAL A 61 19.05 4.44 -4.30
N SER A 62 19.98 4.49 -3.35
CA SER A 62 20.51 3.30 -2.68
C SER A 62 19.39 2.52 -1.98
N CYS A 63 19.30 1.22 -2.26
CA CYS A 63 18.35 0.34 -1.60
C CYS A 63 19.05 -0.42 -0.48
N VAL A 64 19.18 0.23 0.69
CA VAL A 64 19.52 -0.44 1.95
C VAL A 64 18.45 -0.08 2.97
N VAL A 65 17.47 -0.98 3.14
CA VAL A 65 16.22 -0.69 3.84
C VAL A 65 15.94 -1.76 4.89
N PRO A 66 15.98 -1.42 6.18
CA PRO A 66 15.44 -2.29 7.22
C PRO A 66 13.92 -2.46 7.01
N MET A 67 13.44 -3.70 7.05
CA MET A 67 12.04 -4.04 6.92
C MET A 67 11.67 -5.12 7.93
N ALA A 68 10.54 -4.99 8.61
CA ALA A 68 10.06 -6.00 9.56
C ALA A 68 8.54 -6.09 9.57
N PRO A 69 7.96 -7.31 9.69
CA PRO A 69 6.56 -7.44 10.03
C PRO A 69 6.33 -6.98 11.47
N ARG A 70 5.33 -6.12 11.68
CA ARG A 70 4.90 -5.65 12.99
C ARG A 70 3.39 -5.77 13.13
N GLN A 71 2.95 -6.05 14.35
CA GLN A 71 1.55 -5.91 14.70
C GLN A 71 1.19 -4.43 14.72
N VAL A 72 0.21 -4.04 13.92
CA VAL A 72 -0.33 -2.68 13.84
C VAL A 72 -1.77 -2.69 14.32
N TYR A 73 -2.13 -1.70 15.14
CA TYR A 73 -3.46 -1.59 15.76
C TYR A 73 -4.24 -0.40 15.21
N GLY A 74 -5.57 -0.53 15.14
CA GLY A 74 -6.46 0.55 14.70
C GLY A 74 -6.40 0.85 13.20
N LEU A 75 -5.63 0.06 12.45
CA LEU A 75 -5.42 0.20 11.02
C LEU A 75 -5.43 -1.18 10.37
N ARG A 76 -6.08 -1.27 9.21
CA ARG A 76 -6.06 -2.47 8.38
C ARG A 76 -5.75 -2.19 6.92
N ALA A 77 -5.32 -3.21 6.20
CA ALA A 77 -5.18 -3.14 4.76
C ALA A 77 -6.56 -3.24 4.06
N GLY A 78 -7.06 -2.12 3.55
CA GLY A 78 -8.22 -2.08 2.67
C GLY A 78 -7.80 -1.75 1.23
N VAL A 79 -8.76 -1.31 0.42
CA VAL A 79 -8.48 -0.92 -0.98
C VAL A 79 -8.96 0.50 -1.26
N SER A 80 -8.20 1.21 -2.10
CA SER A 80 -8.51 2.55 -2.55
C SER A 80 -9.72 2.54 -3.49
N SER A 81 -10.44 3.65 -3.58
CA SER A 81 -11.59 3.85 -4.47
C SER A 81 -11.23 4.22 -5.91
N HIS A 82 -9.99 3.99 -6.33
CA HIS A 82 -9.56 4.21 -7.72
C HIS A 82 -9.10 2.93 -8.40
N VAL A 83 -9.18 2.94 -9.72
CA VAL A 83 -8.63 1.88 -10.58
C VAL A 83 -7.25 2.33 -11.05
N GLY A 84 -6.21 1.58 -10.72
CA GLY A 84 -4.84 1.86 -11.09
C GLY A 84 -4.60 1.66 -12.60
N VAL A 85 -3.55 2.30 -13.12
CA VAL A 85 -3.20 2.24 -14.56
C VAL A 85 -2.88 0.83 -15.04
N ALA A 86 -2.38 -0.06 -14.16
CA ALA A 86 -2.16 -1.46 -14.51
C ALA A 86 -3.41 -2.35 -14.33
N GLY A 87 -4.58 -1.74 -14.04
CA GLY A 87 -5.88 -2.40 -13.96
C GLY A 87 -6.26 -2.97 -12.59
N TYR A 88 -5.37 -2.90 -11.60
CA TYR A 88 -5.64 -3.33 -10.22
C TYR A 88 -6.39 -2.25 -9.43
N VAL A 89 -7.07 -2.66 -8.36
CA VAL A 89 -7.59 -1.74 -7.33
C VAL A 89 -6.54 -1.68 -6.21
N PRO A 90 -5.83 -0.55 -6.04
CA PRO A 90 -4.67 -0.47 -5.14
C PRO A 90 -5.04 -0.58 -3.68
N ALA A 91 -4.14 -1.13 -2.85
CA ALA A 91 -4.35 -1.16 -1.40
C ALA A 91 -4.31 0.24 -0.77
N ALA A 92 -5.04 0.44 0.32
CA ALA A 92 -5.05 1.69 1.07
C ALA A 92 -5.28 1.41 2.56
N PRO A 93 -4.70 2.23 3.46
CA PRO A 93 -4.93 2.07 4.88
C PRO A 93 -6.36 2.47 5.22
N VAL A 94 -7.00 1.68 6.08
CA VAL A 94 -8.33 1.96 6.59
C VAL A 94 -8.27 2.00 8.10
N LEU A 95 -8.75 3.10 8.68
CA LEU A 95 -8.91 3.20 10.13
C LEU A 95 -10.12 2.37 10.55
N GLU A 96 -9.88 1.44 11.45
CA GLU A 96 -10.88 0.52 11.95
C GLU A 96 -10.55 0.20 13.40
N ALA A 97 -11.41 0.69 14.31
CA ALA A 97 -11.24 0.46 15.74
C ALA A 97 -11.26 -1.04 16.03
N GLY A 98 -10.29 -1.51 16.81
CA GLY A 98 -10.13 -2.94 17.13
C GLY A 98 -9.43 -3.77 16.04
N ALA A 99 -9.11 -3.19 14.87
CA ALA A 99 -8.29 -3.89 13.89
C ALA A 99 -6.88 -4.15 14.43
N SER A 100 -6.35 -5.32 14.09
CA SER A 100 -5.02 -5.79 14.49
C SER A 100 -4.43 -6.60 13.34
N ASP A 101 -3.68 -5.95 12.44
CA ASP A 101 -3.07 -6.60 11.28
C ASP A 101 -1.53 -6.67 11.43
N THR A 102 -0.93 -7.76 10.94
CA THR A 102 0.52 -7.83 10.78
C THR A 102 0.91 -7.18 9.46
N LEU A 103 1.54 -6.01 9.53
CA LEU A 103 1.96 -5.21 8.37
C LEU A 103 3.47 -5.04 8.35
N VAL A 104 4.04 -4.80 7.17
CA VAL A 104 5.48 -4.55 7.05
C VAL A 104 5.74 -3.08 7.35
N VAL A 105 6.71 -2.82 8.23
CA VAL A 105 7.28 -1.49 8.48
C VAL A 105 8.65 -1.41 7.82
N ALA A 106 8.89 -0.34 7.08
CA ALA A 106 10.16 -0.02 6.47
C ALA A 106 10.77 1.24 7.09
N TRP A 107 12.07 1.24 7.33
CA TRP A 107 12.79 2.41 7.86
C TRP A 107 13.62 3.07 6.77
N LEU A 108 13.17 4.25 6.34
CA LEU A 108 13.73 4.95 5.19
C LEU A 108 14.62 6.10 5.66
N ASP A 109 15.80 6.25 5.08
CA ASP A 109 16.53 7.52 5.16
C ASP A 109 15.85 8.60 4.31
N ASP A 110 16.32 9.85 4.40
CA ASP A 110 15.68 10.99 3.73
C ASP A 110 15.59 10.85 2.21
N ALA A 111 16.61 10.27 1.57
CA ALA A 111 16.64 10.08 0.12
C ALA A 111 15.65 8.99 -0.32
N GLN A 112 15.61 7.88 0.42
CA GLN A 112 14.65 6.79 0.25
C GLN A 112 13.22 7.25 0.50
N LEU A 113 13.02 8.08 1.52
CA LEU A 113 11.73 8.62 1.90
C LEU A 113 11.19 9.57 0.82
N ALA A 114 12.02 10.48 0.32
CA ALA A 114 11.67 11.36 -0.80
C ALA A 114 11.38 10.58 -2.09
N ALA A 115 12.10 9.47 -2.32
CA ALA A 115 11.82 8.59 -3.45
C ALA A 115 10.48 7.87 -3.32
N MET A 116 10.15 7.42 -2.12
CA MET A 116 8.85 6.82 -1.83
C MET A 116 7.72 7.85 -2.04
N ASP A 117 7.83 9.06 -1.46
CA ASP A 117 6.84 10.14 -1.64
C ASP A 117 6.57 10.42 -3.11
N HIS A 118 7.63 10.52 -3.90
CA HIS A 118 7.51 10.76 -5.33
C HIS A 118 6.73 9.66 -6.05
N SER A 119 6.92 8.40 -5.66
CA SER A 119 6.20 7.25 -6.24
C SER A 119 4.71 7.25 -5.90
N GLU A 120 4.34 7.85 -4.77
CA GLU A 120 2.99 7.80 -4.18
C GLU A 120 2.14 9.05 -4.50
N ARG A 121 2.78 10.18 -4.81
CA ARG A 121 2.19 11.54 -4.89
C ARG A 121 0.92 11.73 -5.72
N LEU A 122 0.65 10.87 -6.69
CA LEU A 122 -0.52 11.03 -7.57
C LEU A 122 -1.82 10.58 -6.90
N ASN A 123 -1.73 9.62 -5.98
CA ASN A 123 -2.90 8.98 -5.38
C ASN A 123 -2.84 8.88 -3.86
N TYR A 124 -1.68 9.08 -3.26
CA TYR A 124 -1.48 8.94 -1.82
C TYR A 124 -0.69 10.11 -1.24
N ARG A 125 -0.89 10.33 0.05
CA ARG A 125 -0.14 11.30 0.84
C ARG A 125 0.33 10.68 2.13
N ARG A 126 1.60 10.91 2.48
CA ARG A 126 2.16 10.47 3.75
C ARG A 126 1.50 11.21 4.92
N ARG A 127 1.13 10.48 5.97
CA ARG A 127 0.53 10.96 7.21
C ARG A 127 1.07 10.19 8.40
N PRO A 128 1.12 10.79 9.60
CA PRO A 128 1.35 10.03 10.83
C PRO A 128 0.33 8.88 10.94
N ALA A 129 0.79 7.70 11.34
CA ALA A 129 -0.08 6.59 11.66
C ALA A 129 -0.78 6.83 13.01
N PRO A 130 -2.06 6.48 13.16
CA PRO A 130 -2.80 6.71 14.41
C PRO A 130 -2.58 5.63 15.47
N ASP A 131 -1.63 4.70 15.25
CA ASP A 131 -1.34 3.57 16.13
C ASP A 131 -0.42 3.93 17.31
N GLY A 132 -0.06 5.21 17.45
CA GLY A 132 0.83 5.71 18.51
C GLY A 132 2.31 5.34 18.33
N SER A 133 2.69 4.67 17.23
CA SER A 133 4.06 4.20 17.01
C SER A 133 5.04 5.31 16.60
N GLY A 134 4.53 6.49 16.20
CA GLY A 134 5.32 7.53 15.56
C GLY A 134 5.69 7.24 14.10
N ALA A 135 5.24 6.11 13.54
CA ALA A 135 5.41 5.78 12.13
C ALA A 135 4.49 6.61 11.24
N TYR A 136 4.76 6.55 9.94
CA TYR A 136 3.92 7.14 8.90
C TYR A 136 3.22 6.07 8.07
N VAL A 137 2.16 6.46 7.38
CA VAL A 137 1.45 5.63 6.40
C VAL A 137 1.05 6.48 5.19
N TYR A 138 0.97 5.87 4.01
CA TYR A 138 0.48 6.52 2.80
C TYR A 138 -1.03 6.37 2.68
N VAL A 139 -1.76 7.45 2.94
CA VAL A 139 -3.22 7.49 2.93
C VAL A 139 -3.72 7.85 1.53
N SER A 140 -4.72 7.12 1.04
CA SER A 140 -5.34 7.36 -0.26
C SER A 140 -5.99 8.75 -0.31
N MET A 141 -5.65 9.56 -1.32
CA MET A 141 -6.32 10.83 -1.62
C MET A 141 -7.64 10.62 -2.38
N ARG A 142 -7.94 9.38 -2.77
CA ARG A 142 -9.15 9.03 -3.53
C ARG A 142 -10.29 8.58 -2.63
N GLY A 143 -9.99 8.26 -1.37
CA GLY A 143 -10.87 7.49 -0.48
C GLY A 143 -10.57 5.99 -0.54
N VAL A 144 -11.41 5.21 0.14
CA VAL A 144 -11.33 3.75 0.26
C VAL A 144 -12.66 3.12 -0.13
N LEU A 145 -12.63 1.87 -0.58
CA LEU A 145 -13.85 1.14 -0.87
C LEU A 145 -14.44 0.51 0.39
N VAL A 146 -15.76 0.61 0.49
CA VAL A 146 -16.60 -0.07 1.46
C VAL A 146 -17.60 -0.98 0.76
N GLY A 147 -18.12 -1.96 1.50
CA GLY A 147 -19.22 -2.80 1.07
C GLY A 147 -20.57 -2.11 1.25
N ARG A 148 -21.65 -2.88 1.07
CA ARG A 148 -23.02 -2.33 1.02
C ARG A 148 -23.49 -1.79 2.36
N SER A 149 -22.97 -2.33 3.46
CA SER A 149 -23.31 -1.93 4.82
C SER A 149 -22.27 -0.98 5.42
N GLY A 150 -21.35 -0.46 4.60
CA GLY A 150 -20.28 0.44 5.02
C GLY A 150 -19.06 -0.27 5.60
N GLU A 151 -19.04 -1.60 5.61
CA GLU A 151 -17.90 -2.40 6.04
C GLU A 151 -16.68 -2.20 5.13
N THR A 152 -15.47 -2.25 5.69
CA THR A 152 -14.25 -2.10 4.90
C THR A 152 -14.13 -3.20 3.85
N ARG A 153 -13.88 -2.84 2.58
CA ARG A 153 -13.39 -3.82 1.60
C ARG A 153 -11.90 -4.06 1.83
N VAL A 154 -11.60 -5.26 2.32
CA VAL A 154 -10.26 -5.69 2.72
C VAL A 154 -9.39 -5.93 1.49
N ALA A 155 -8.11 -5.62 1.59
CA ALA A 155 -7.13 -6.01 0.58
C ALA A 155 -7.00 -7.54 0.54
N GLN A 156 -7.09 -8.10 -0.67
CA GLN A 156 -6.96 -9.54 -0.95
C GLN A 156 -6.34 -9.72 -2.34
N ALA A 157 -6.24 -10.95 -2.87
CA ALA A 157 -5.72 -11.12 -4.21
C ALA A 157 -6.66 -10.47 -5.22
N GLN A 158 -6.06 -9.84 -6.24
CA GLN A 158 -6.78 -9.00 -7.20
C GLN A 158 -7.89 -9.77 -7.94
N PRO A 159 -7.70 -11.01 -8.40
CA PRO A 159 -8.78 -11.76 -9.04
C PRO A 159 -10.02 -11.94 -8.15
N GLU A 160 -9.84 -12.22 -6.85
CA GLU A 160 -10.99 -12.35 -5.94
C GLU A 160 -11.67 -11.01 -5.68
N LEU A 161 -10.89 -9.94 -5.47
CA LEU A 161 -11.43 -8.59 -5.29
C LEU A 161 -12.25 -8.14 -6.50
N LEU A 162 -11.67 -8.26 -7.70
CA LEU A 162 -12.32 -7.86 -8.94
C LEU A 162 -13.57 -8.71 -9.21
N SER A 163 -13.51 -10.02 -8.96
CA SER A 163 -14.68 -10.90 -9.07
C SER A 163 -15.80 -10.46 -8.12
N GLY A 164 -15.47 -10.07 -6.88
CA GLY A 164 -16.43 -9.53 -5.92
C GLY A 164 -17.08 -8.23 -6.41
N LEU A 165 -16.26 -7.26 -6.86
CA LEU A 165 -16.77 -5.99 -7.39
C LEU A 165 -17.68 -6.18 -8.61
N LEU A 166 -17.25 -7.03 -9.55
CA LEU A 166 -18.02 -7.38 -10.75
C LEU A 166 -19.33 -8.08 -10.40
N ARG A 167 -19.35 -8.94 -9.38
CA ARG A 167 -20.57 -9.59 -8.89
C ARG A 167 -21.55 -8.57 -8.31
N ASP A 168 -21.04 -7.68 -7.46
CA ASP A 168 -21.83 -6.74 -6.66
C ASP A 168 -22.39 -5.57 -7.47
N ALA A 169 -21.81 -5.23 -8.63
CA ALA A 169 -22.28 -4.15 -9.51
C ALA A 169 -22.34 -4.57 -10.99
N PRO A 170 -23.53 -4.87 -11.55
CA PRO A 170 -23.71 -5.20 -12.96
C PRO A 170 -23.12 -4.16 -13.92
N ARG A 171 -23.24 -2.87 -13.57
CA ARG A 171 -22.68 -1.77 -14.37
C ARG A 171 -21.16 -1.82 -14.49
N LEU A 172 -20.45 -2.40 -13.54
CA LEU A 172 -19.01 -2.64 -13.69
C LEU A 172 -18.72 -3.72 -14.74
N ARG A 173 -19.58 -4.73 -14.90
CA ARG A 173 -19.44 -5.74 -15.98
C ARG A 173 -19.67 -5.13 -17.35
N GLU A 174 -20.56 -4.16 -17.46
CA GLU A 174 -20.77 -3.42 -18.72
C GLU A 174 -19.54 -2.59 -19.10
N VAL A 175 -18.87 -1.98 -18.13
CA VAL A 175 -17.66 -1.15 -18.36
C VAL A 175 -16.42 -2.01 -18.63
N PHE A 176 -16.20 -3.04 -17.82
CA PHE A 176 -14.93 -3.75 -17.75
C PHE A 176 -14.98 -5.17 -18.33
N GLY A 177 -16.17 -5.68 -18.63
CA GLY A 177 -16.40 -7.08 -18.97
C GLY A 177 -16.66 -7.97 -17.74
N PRO A 178 -17.03 -9.23 -17.97
CA PRO A 178 -17.57 -10.10 -16.92
C PRO A 178 -16.51 -10.74 -16.01
N THR A 179 -15.23 -10.66 -16.36
CA THR A 179 -14.15 -11.36 -15.65
C THR A 179 -13.03 -10.41 -15.17
N PRO A 180 -12.26 -10.78 -14.13
CA PRO A 180 -11.08 -10.03 -13.71
C PRO A 180 -10.07 -9.77 -14.86
N GLU A 181 -9.89 -10.72 -15.77
CA GLU A 181 -8.98 -10.59 -16.90
C GLU A 181 -9.48 -9.53 -17.89
N SER A 182 -10.79 -9.54 -18.18
CA SER A 182 -11.41 -8.50 -19.00
C SER A 182 -11.28 -7.13 -18.34
N TRP A 183 -11.48 -7.06 -17.02
CA TRP A 183 -11.29 -5.84 -16.26
C TRP A 183 -9.88 -5.30 -16.40
N VAL A 184 -8.87 -6.12 -16.12
CA VAL A 184 -7.47 -5.67 -16.20
C VAL A 184 -7.12 -5.23 -17.62
N ARG A 185 -7.55 -5.99 -18.64
CA ARG A 185 -7.31 -5.65 -20.04
C ARG A 185 -7.92 -4.29 -20.42
N VAL A 186 -9.20 -4.08 -20.10
CA VAL A 186 -9.91 -2.82 -20.42
C VAL A 186 -9.34 -1.67 -19.61
N ALA A 187 -9.18 -1.84 -18.30
CA ALA A 187 -8.66 -0.81 -17.41
C ALA A 187 -7.23 -0.39 -17.77
N ARG A 188 -6.41 -1.25 -18.39
CA ARG A 188 -5.08 -0.86 -18.89
C ARG A 188 -5.15 -0.04 -20.18
N ALA A 189 -6.09 -0.36 -21.06
CA ALA A 189 -6.20 0.25 -22.38
C ALA A 189 -6.99 1.57 -22.37
N ASP A 190 -7.93 1.75 -21.44
CA ASP A 190 -8.92 2.82 -21.51
C ASP A 190 -9.02 3.62 -20.20
N GLU A 191 -8.63 4.89 -20.27
CA GLU A 191 -8.77 5.84 -19.16
C GLU A 191 -10.22 6.23 -18.86
N ALA A 192 -11.05 6.37 -19.89
CA ALA A 192 -12.46 6.66 -19.73
C ALA A 192 -13.18 5.51 -19.02
N ALA A 193 -12.83 4.25 -19.33
CA ALA A 193 -13.32 3.09 -18.60
C ALA A 193 -12.94 3.14 -17.12
N ARG A 194 -11.68 3.47 -16.78
CA ARG A 194 -11.27 3.66 -15.36
C ARG A 194 -12.09 4.76 -14.69
N ALA A 195 -12.28 5.89 -15.35
CA ALA A 195 -13.06 7.02 -14.82
C ALA A 195 -14.55 6.65 -14.61
N LEU A 196 -15.14 5.88 -15.53
CA LEU A 196 -16.49 5.35 -15.40
C LEU A 196 -16.58 4.35 -14.25
N GLY A 197 -15.62 3.45 -14.09
CA GLY A 197 -15.55 2.53 -12.94
C GLY A 197 -15.55 3.26 -11.60
N VAL A 198 -14.74 4.32 -11.47
CA VAL A 198 -14.72 5.17 -10.26
C VAL A 198 -16.06 5.88 -10.05
N ARG A 199 -16.75 6.30 -11.12
CA ARG A 199 -18.09 6.86 -11.03
C ARG A 199 -19.09 5.84 -10.49
N VAL A 200 -19.04 4.60 -10.98
CA VAL A 200 -19.91 3.52 -10.48
C VAL A 200 -19.67 3.27 -8.99
N PHE A 201 -18.42 3.27 -8.52
CA PHE A 201 -18.15 3.14 -7.07
C PHE A 201 -18.85 4.24 -6.25
N ARG A 202 -18.86 5.50 -6.74
CA ARG A 202 -19.52 6.62 -6.06
C ARG A 202 -21.04 6.50 -6.08
N GLU A 203 -21.61 6.17 -7.23
CA GLU A 203 -23.07 6.00 -7.39
C GLU A 203 -23.60 4.86 -6.52
N MET A 204 -22.80 3.81 -6.31
CA MET A 204 -23.13 2.70 -5.43
C MET A 204 -22.96 3.01 -3.93
N GLY A 205 -22.48 4.22 -3.58
CA GLY A 205 -22.19 4.59 -2.19
C GLY A 205 -21.01 3.82 -1.59
N TRP A 206 -20.12 3.25 -2.41
CA TRP A 206 -18.99 2.43 -1.94
C TRP A 206 -17.75 3.23 -1.58
N VAL A 207 -17.78 4.56 -1.66
CA VAL A 207 -16.61 5.40 -1.40
C VAL A 207 -16.73 6.04 -0.03
N ARG A 208 -15.79 5.73 0.85
CA ARG A 208 -15.57 6.44 2.11
C ARG A 208 -14.32 7.30 1.99
N GLU A 209 -14.39 8.55 2.44
CA GLU A 209 -13.20 9.41 2.51
C GLU A 209 -12.16 8.80 3.44
N SER A 210 -10.89 8.93 3.07
CA SER A 210 -9.82 8.53 3.98
C SER A 210 -9.71 9.57 5.08
N VAL A 211 -9.87 9.16 6.34
CA VAL A 211 -9.80 10.08 7.47
C VAL A 211 -8.41 10.72 7.49
N HIS A 212 -8.38 12.05 7.40
CA HIS A 212 -7.16 12.84 7.49
C HIS A 212 -7.07 13.38 8.93
N HIS A 213 -6.22 12.80 9.76
CA HIS A 213 -5.79 13.52 10.96
C HIS A 213 -4.85 14.65 10.50
N GLY A 214 -5.26 15.88 10.78
CA GLY A 214 -4.52 17.12 10.51
C GLY A 214 -3.45 17.38 11.55
#